data_AF-R7AUY4-F1
#
_entry.id   AF-R7AUY4-F1
#
_cell.length_a   1.000
_cell.length_b   1.000
_cell.length_c   1.000
_cell.angle_alpha   90.00
_cell.angle_beta   90.00
_cell.angle_gamma   90.00
#
_symmetry.space_group_name_H-M   'P 1'
#
loop_
_entity.id
_entity.type
_entity.pdbx_description
1 polymer ?
#
loop_
_entity_poly.entity_id
_entity_poly.type
_entity_poly.pdbx_seq_one_letter_code
_entity_poly.pdbx_strand_id
1 'polypeptide(L)' 'MHIGAYDDEPATIAAMEQFMKEQGYENDFSENRRHHEIYLSDARRATPGKLKTVIRHPVKKQRQFDVKGG' A
#
# COMPACT_ATOMS: atom_id res chain seq x y z
N MET A 1 -1.51 -4.49 6.19
CA MET A 1 -1.91 -5.87 5.82
C MET A 1 -3.39 -5.85 5.58
N HIS A 2 -3.85 -6.42 4.46
CA HIS A 2 -5.26 -6.57 4.15
C HIS A 2 -5.82 -7.83 4.83
N ILE A 3 -7.01 -7.71 5.41
CA ILE A 3 -7.78 -8.83 5.98
C ILE A 3 -9.20 -8.69 5.44
N GLY A 4 -9.64 -9.63 4.61
CA GLY A 4 -10.90 -9.51 3.88
C GLY A 4 -10.82 -10.10 2.48
N ALA A 5 -11.90 -9.97 1.70
CA ALA A 5 -11.93 -10.43 0.33
C ALA A 5 -11.00 -9.60 -0.54
N TYR A 6 -10.42 -10.18 -1.59
CA TYR A 6 -9.51 -9.46 -2.50
C TYR A 6 -10.16 -8.23 -3.14
N ASP A 7 -11.47 -8.27 -3.39
CA ASP A 7 -12.25 -7.14 -3.92
C ASP A 7 -12.27 -5.92 -2.97
N ASP A 8 -11.98 -6.12 -1.68
CA ASP A 8 -11.92 -5.06 -0.65
C ASP A 8 -10.51 -4.47 -0.49
N GLU A 9 -9.51 -4.98 -1.20
CA GLU A 9 -8.13 -4.46 -1.18
C GLU A 9 -8.02 -2.96 -1.55
N PRO A 10 -8.83 -2.39 -2.48
CA PRO A 10 -8.79 -0.96 -2.79
C PRO A 10 -8.95 -0.05 -1.58
N ALA A 11 -9.76 -0.44 -0.58
CA ALA A 11 -9.92 0.33 0.66
C ALA A 11 -8.63 0.32 1.50
N THR A 12 -7.90 -0.80 1.50
CA THR A 12 -6.60 -0.91 2.19
C THR A 12 -5.54 -0.07 1.47
N ILE A 13 -5.53 -0.08 0.13
CA ILE A 13 -4.63 0.73 -0.68
C ILE A 13 -4.88 2.22 -0.42
N ALA A 14 -6.14 2.67 -0.41
CA ALA A 14 -6.47 4.07 -0.12
C ALA A 14 -5.97 4.51 1.27
N ALA A 15 -6.15 3.67 2.30
CA ALA A 15 -5.63 3.93 3.64
C ALA A 15 -4.09 4.00 3.66
N MET A 16 -3.40 3.14 2.89
CA MET A 16 -1.94 3.17 2.76
C MET A 16 -1.46 4.46 2.08
N GLU A 17 -2.14 4.92 1.03
CA GLU A 17 -1.80 6.18 0.35
C GLU A 17 -2.00 7.40 1.24
N GLN A 18 -3.10 7.44 2.00
CA GLN A 18 -3.35 8.51 2.96
C GLN A 18 -2.26 8.54 4.04
N PHE A 19 -1.99 7.39 4.68
CA PHE A 19 -0.94 7.28 5.69
C PHE A 19 0.43 7.71 5.15
N MET A 20 0.77 7.28 3.93
CA MET A 20 2.03 7.65 3.28
C MET A 20 2.17 9.17 3.12
N LYS A 21 1.13 9.86 2.66
CA LYS A 21 1.11 11.33 2.51
C LYS A 21 1.26 12.02 3.86
N GLU A 22 0.53 11.58 4.87
CA GLU A 22 0.60 12.13 6.23
C GLU A 22 2.01 12.01 6.84
N GLN A 23 2.75 10.96 6.46
CA GLN A 23 4.13 10.74 6.90
C GLN A 23 5.18 11.46 6.01
N GLY A 24 4.77 12.23 5.00
CA GLY A 24 5.69 12.92 4.09
C GLY A 24 6.37 12.00 3.07
N TYR A 25 5.71 10.92 2.68
CA TYR A 25 6.16 9.97 1.66
C TYR A 25 5.26 10.02 0.42
N GLU A 26 5.79 9.54 -0.70
CA GLU A 26 5.07 9.36 -1.95
C GLU A 26 5.39 8.01 -2.57
N ASN A 27 4.47 7.53 -3.43
CA ASN A 27 4.65 6.28 -4.16
C ASN A 27 5.91 6.39 -5.03
N ASP A 28 6.71 5.33 -5.03
CA ASP A 28 7.97 5.24 -5.77
C ASP A 28 7.92 4.11 -6.79
N PHE A 29 6.82 4.06 -7.55
CA PHE A 29 6.65 3.10 -8.62
C PHE A 29 7.60 3.39 -9.77
N SER A 30 8.33 2.36 -10.19
CA SER A 30 9.15 2.38 -11.41
C SER A 30 9.24 0.96 -11.98
N GLU A 31 9.89 0.79 -13.13
CA GLU A 31 10.07 -0.53 -13.75
C GLU A 31 10.69 -1.56 -12.78
N ASN A 32 11.61 -1.09 -11.93
CA ASN A 32 12.34 -1.89 -10.93
C ASN A 32 11.73 -1.85 -9.52
N ARG A 33 10.70 -1.01 -9.30
CA ARG A 33 10.05 -0.81 -8.00
C ARG A 33 8.55 -0.96 -8.18
N ARG A 34 8.05 -2.19 -8.03
CA ARG A 34 6.63 -2.54 -8.23
C ARG A 34 5.94 -2.82 -6.89
N HIS A 35 4.61 -2.75 -6.88
CA HIS A 35 3.85 -3.30 -5.75
C HIS A 35 4.06 -4.81 -5.68
N HIS A 36 3.96 -5.36 -4.47
CA HIS A 36 3.97 -6.79 -4.24
C HIS A 36 2.80 -7.17 -3.36
N GLU A 37 2.09 -8.21 -3.78
CA GLU A 37 1.05 -8.86 -3.00
C GLU A 37 1.53 -10.26 -2.60
N ILE A 38 1.38 -10.60 -1.33
CA ILE A 38 1.68 -11.93 -0.81
C ILE A 38 0.42 -12.46 -0.15
N TYR A 39 -0.23 -13.41 -0.81
CA TYR A 39 -1.41 -14.09 -0.29
C TYR A 39 -0.99 -15.15 0.72
N LEU A 40 -1.34 -14.92 1.99
CA LEU A 40 -0.96 -15.82 3.09
C LEU A 40 -2.02 -16.89 3.37
N SER A 41 -3.21 -16.75 2.79
CA SER A 41 -4.36 -17.65 2.98
C SER A 41 -4.69 -18.41 1.70
N ASP A 42 -5.06 -19.69 1.81
CA ASP A 42 -5.60 -20.45 0.68
C ASP A 42 -7.07 -20.03 0.43
N ALA A 43 -7.30 -19.26 -0.63
CA ALA A 43 -8.62 -18.75 -1.02
C ALA A 43 -9.68 -19.83 -1.26
N ARG A 44 -9.25 -21.07 -1.53
CA ARG A 44 -10.17 -22.21 -1.75
C ARG A 44 -10.67 -22.81 -0.44
N ARG A 45 -10.03 -22.47 0.69
CA ARG A 45 -10.27 -23.09 2.00
C ARG A 45 -10.73 -22.10 3.05
N ALA A 46 -10.30 -20.86 2.96
CA ALA A 46 -10.63 -19.80 3.91
C ALA A 46 -11.91 -19.04 3.50
N THR A 47 -12.75 -18.72 4.47
CA THR A 47 -13.89 -17.80 4.26
C THR A 47 -13.37 -16.41 3.87
N PRO A 48 -14.02 -15.67 2.96
CA PRO A 48 -13.54 -14.38 2.46
C PRO A 48 -13.08 -13.39 3.55
N GLY A 49 -13.85 -13.24 4.64
CA GLY A 49 -13.51 -12.35 5.76
C GLY A 49 -12.29 -12.76 6.62
N LYS A 50 -11.61 -13.87 6.28
CA LYS A 50 -10.41 -14.35 6.98
C LYS A 50 -9.18 -14.44 6.07
N LEU A 51 -9.32 -14.10 4.79
CA LEU A 51 -8.18 -14.06 3.88
C LEU A 51 -7.23 -12.95 4.31
N LYS A 52 -5.93 -13.21 4.20
CA LYS A 52 -4.87 -12.28 4.55
C LYS A 52 -3.95 -12.07 3.36
N THR A 53 -3.80 -10.81 2.96
CA THR A 53 -2.88 -10.38 1.90
C THR A 53 -1.93 -9.33 2.46
N VAL A 54 -0.63 -9.54 2.29
CA VAL A 54 0.37 -8.48 2.53
C VAL A 54 0.53 -7.69 1.25
N ILE A 55 0.08 -6.44 1.25
CA ILE A 55 0.25 -5.47 0.17
C ILE A 55 1.44 -4.57 0.51
N ARG A 56 2.39 -4.41 -0.42
CA ARG A 56 3.58 -3.55 -0.25
C ARG A 56 3.72 -2.61 -1.44
N HIS A 57 3.68 -1.31 -1.18
CA HIS A 57 3.99 -0.28 -2.16
C HIS A 57 5.42 0.24 -1.92
N PRO A 58 6.24 0.43 -2.97
CA PRO A 58 7.49 1.15 -2.86
C PRO A 58 7.20 2.61 -2.53
N VAL A 59 7.93 3.18 -1.58
CA VAL A 59 7.80 4.58 -1.18
C VAL A 59 9.15 5.27 -1.15
N LYS A 60 9.14 6.59 -1.34
CA LYS A 60 10.27 7.50 -1.12
C LYS A 60 9.79 8.72 -0.34
N LYS A 61 10.72 9.45 0.29
CA LYS A 61 10.38 10.73 0.92
C LYS A 61 9.92 11.71 -0.15
N GLN A 62 8.83 12.43 0.14
CA GLN A 62 8.43 13.56 -0.69
C GLN A 62 9.58 14.58 -0.72
N ARG A 63 9.86 15.12 -1.90
CA ARG A 63 10.81 16.21 -2.01
C ARG A 63 10.21 17.44 -1.35
N GLN A 64 10.76 17.82 -0.20
CA GLN A 64 10.51 19.15 0.35
C GLN A 64 11.22 20.14 -0.56
N PHE A 65 10.45 20.98 -1.25
CA PHE A 65 11.02 22.19 -1.83
C PHE A 65 11.24 23.16 -0.67
N ASP A 66 12.49 23.36 -0.28
CA ASP A 66 12.87 24.47 0.56
C ASP A 66 12.49 25.76 -0.19
N VAL A 67 11.31 26.29 0.08
CA VAL A 67 11.00 27.68 -0.23
C VAL A 67 11.89 28.49 0.69
N LYS A 68 13.12 28.78 0.24
CA LYS A 68 13.96 29.81 0.86
C LYS A 68 13.12 31.08 0.87
N GLY A 69 12.82 31.56 2.08
CA GLY A 69 11.97 32.71 2.33
C GLY A 69 12.35 33.92 1.49
N GLY A 70 11.31 34.63 1.03
CA GLY A 70 11.41 36.04 0.64
C GLY A 70 11.41 36.95 1.86
#